data_AF-A0A9E5Y463-F1
#
_entry.id   AF-A0A9E5Y463-F1
#
_cell.length_a   1.000
_cell.length_b   1.000
_cell.length_c   1.000
_cell.angle_alpha   90.00
_cell.angle_beta   90.00
_cell.angle_gamma   90.00
#
_symmetry.space_group_name_H-M   'P 1'
#
loop_
_entity.id
_entity.type
_entity.pdbx_description
1 polymer ?
#
loop_
_entity_poly.entity_id
_entity_poly.type
_entity_poly.pdbx_seq_one_letter_code
_entity_poly.pdbx_strand_id
1 'polypeptide(L)' 'MNFKLTEEQELVRASVREFCQKYVEPIADKVDQEAYFPMETVKKLAEQEWTGIPYPVEYGGAGSDYLTYIIVL' A
#
# COMPACT_ATOMS: atom_id res chain seq x y z
N MET A 1 17.64 -3.46 -21.67
CA MET A 1 16.47 -3.30 -20.77
C MET A 1 16.99 -2.99 -19.36
N ASN A 2 16.34 -2.08 -18.65
CA ASN A 2 16.61 -1.82 -17.23
C ASN A 2 15.45 -2.39 -16.41
N PHE A 3 15.77 -3.26 -15.45
CA PHE A 3 14.79 -3.93 -14.59
C PHE A 3 14.81 -3.41 -13.15
N LYS A 4 15.55 -2.32 -12.90
CA LYS A 4 15.58 -1.68 -11.58
C LYS A 4 14.36 -0.79 -11.41
N LEU A 5 13.84 -0.77 -10.19
CA LEU A 5 12.89 0.24 -9.74
C LEU A 5 13.55 1.62 -9.71
N THR A 6 12.73 2.67 -9.80
CA THR A 6 13.18 4.04 -9.52
C THR A 6 13.46 4.22 -8.03
N GLU A 7 14.20 5.27 -7.65
CA GLU A 7 14.44 5.60 -6.24
C GLU A 7 13.13 5.85 -5.48
N GLU A 8 12.16 6.50 -6.13
CA GLU A 8 10.82 6.72 -5.58
C GLU A 8 10.08 5.40 -5.32
N GLN A 9 10.08 4.49 -6.29
CA GLN A 9 9.46 3.17 -6.15
C GLN A 9 10.12 2.33 -5.05
N GLU A 10 11.44 2.44 -4.88
CA GLU A 10 12.19 1.79 -3.79
C GLU A 10 11.80 2.35 -2.42
N LEU A 11 11.63 3.67 -2.30
CA LEU A 11 11.16 4.32 -1.09
C LEU A 11 9.72 3.88 -0.75
N VAL A 12 8.82 3.85 -1.74
CA VAL A 12 7.46 3.35 -1.56
C VAL A 12 7.48 1.89 -1.09
N ARG A 13 8.29 1.04 -1.72
CA ARG A 13 8.43 -0.37 -1.33
C ARG A 13 8.89 -0.53 0.13
N ALA A 14 9.82 0.30 0.58
CA ALA A 14 10.28 0.29 1.97
C ALA A 14 9.17 0.72 2.94
N SER A 15 8.46 1.79 2.62
CA SER A 15 7.33 2.30 3.44
C SER A 15 6.18 1.29 3.55
N VAL A 16 5.80 0.64 2.45
CA VAL A 16 4.76 -0.41 2.44
C VAL A 16 5.19 -1.60 3.27
N ARG A 17 6.47 -1.99 3.22
CA ARG A 17 6.99 -3.08 4.05
C ARG A 17 6.86 -2.77 5.54
N GLU A 18 7.25 -1.57 5.96
CA GLU A 18 7.12 -1.15 7.36
C GLU A 18 5.65 -1.10 7.79
N PHE A 19 4.77 -0.59 6.93
CA PHE A 19 3.32 -0.59 7.16
C PHE A 19 2.79 -2.01 7.39
N CYS A 20 3.16 -2.96 6.53
CA CYS A 20 2.72 -4.35 6.65
C CYS A 20 3.21 -5.00 7.95
N GLN A 21 4.49 -4.82 8.30
CA GLN A 21 5.05 -5.34 9.55
C GLN A 21 4.35 -4.76 10.79
N LYS A 22 3.93 -3.49 10.72
CA LYS A 22 3.31 -2.79 11.85
C LYS A 22 1.82 -3.04 12.01
N TYR A 23 1.07 -3.18 10.90
CA TYR A 23 -0.39 -3.16 10.92
C TYR A 23 -1.06 -4.37 10.27
N VAL A 24 -0.36 -5.12 9.40
CA VAL A 24 -0.91 -6.29 8.70
C VAL A 24 -0.47 -7.57 9.40
N GLU A 25 0.83 -7.77 9.56
CA GLU A 25 1.44 -8.95 10.17
C GLU A 25 0.86 -9.29 11.55
N PRO A 26 0.65 -8.34 12.49
CA PRO A 26 0.18 -8.68 13.83
C PRO A 26 -1.25 -9.24 13.90
N ILE A 27 -2.06 -9.03 12.86
CA ILE A 27 -3.47 -9.47 12.81
C ILE A 27 -3.73 -10.53 11.74
N ALA A 28 -2.72 -10.90 10.94
CA ALA A 28 -2.88 -11.76 9.78
C ALA A 28 -3.51 -13.12 10.13
N ASP A 29 -3.01 -13.79 11.17
CA ASP A 29 -3.53 -15.09 11.62
C ASP A 29 -5.00 -15.00 12.09
N LYS A 30 -5.36 -13.90 12.76
CA LYS A 30 -6.73 -13.67 13.22
C LYS A 30 -7.68 -13.43 12.05
N VAL A 31 -7.25 -12.61 11.09
CA VAL A 31 -8.00 -12.33 9.85
C VAL A 31 -8.29 -13.62 9.09
N ASP A 32 -7.30 -14.51 8.97
CA ASP A 32 -7.45 -15.81 8.32
C ASP A 32 -8.43 -16.72 9.08
N GLN A 33 -8.22 -16.89 10.40
CA GLN A 33 -9.04 -17.79 11.23
C GLN A 33 -10.50 -17.37 11.35
N GLU A 34 -10.75 -16.06 11.47
CA GLU A 34 -12.10 -15.53 11.68
C GLU A 34 -12.78 -15.12 10.36
N ALA A 35 -12.08 -15.19 9.23
CA ALA A 35 -12.54 -14.73 7.91
C ALA A 35 -13.13 -13.31 7.93
N TYR A 36 -12.59 -12.43 8.78
CA TYR A 36 -13.08 -11.06 8.93
C TYR A 36 -12.29 -10.09 8.05
N PHE A 37 -12.94 -9.04 7.57
CA PHE A 37 -12.28 -8.02 6.76
C PHE A 37 -11.70 -6.90 7.66
N PRO A 38 -10.36 -6.69 7.70
CA PRO A 38 -9.72 -5.76 8.62
C PRO A 38 -9.87 -4.30 8.15
N MET A 39 -11.06 -3.73 8.33
CA MET A 39 -11.36 -2.33 7.99
C MET A 39 -10.43 -1.33 8.70
N GLU A 40 -9.90 -1.68 9.86
CA GLU A 40 -8.91 -0.90 10.61
C GLU A 40 -7.62 -0.71 9.82
N THR A 41 -7.14 -1.74 9.13
CA THR A 41 -5.93 -1.69 8.31
C THR A 41 -6.20 -0.97 7.00
N VAL A 42 -7.37 -1.19 6.40
CA VAL A 42 -7.79 -0.49 5.17
C VAL A 42 -7.92 1.01 5.39
N LYS A 43 -8.47 1.45 6.53
CA LYS A 43 -8.53 2.88 6.88
C LYS A 43 -7.14 3.50 7.00
N LYS A 44 -6.19 2.78 7.60
CA LYS A 44 -4.79 3.24 7.68
C LYS A 44 -4.13 3.34 6.32
N LEU A 45 -4.41 2.43 5.39
CA LEU A 45 -3.95 2.54 4.00
C LEU A 45 -4.52 3.78 3.31
N ALA A 46 -5.83 4.05 3.51
CA ALA A 46 -6.48 5.22 2.93
C ALA A 46 -5.93 6.55 3.49
N GLU A 47 -5.58 6.60 4.78
CA GLU A 47 -4.90 7.75 5.41
C GLU A 47 -3.52 8.06 4.79
N GLN A 48 -2.90 7.09 4.11
CA GLN A 48 -1.65 7.29 3.37
C GLN A 48 -1.88 7.62 1.88
N GLU A 49 -3.14 7.79 1.44
CA GLU A 49 -3.52 8.01 0.03
C GLU A 49 -3.17 6.83 -0.91
N TRP A 50 -2.78 5.69 -0.34
CA TRP A 50 -2.29 4.52 -1.07
C TRP A 50 -3.39 3.73 -1.81
N THR A 51 -4.65 3.97 -1.49
CA THR A 51 -5.79 3.36 -2.20
C THR A 51 -6.06 4.00 -3.56
N GLY A 52 -5.45 5.16 -3.85
CA GLY A 52 -5.71 5.96 -5.04
C GLY A 52 -4.48 6.31 -5.86
N ILE A 53 -3.40 5.53 -5.76
CA ILE A 53 -2.08 5.88 -6.32
C ILE A 53 -2.09 6.28 -7.80
N PRO A 54 -2.72 5.52 -8.73
CA PRO A 54 -2.66 5.85 -10.15
C PRO A 54 -3.63 6.96 -10.55
N TYR A 55 -4.48 7.43 -9.63
CA TYR A 55 -5.48 8.45 -9.94
C TYR A 55 -4.92 9.87 -9.75
N PRO A 56 -5.35 10.84 -10.58
CA PRO A 56 -4.97 12.24 -10.44
C PRO A 56 -5.27 12.84 -9.06
N VAL A 57 -4.41 13.77 -8.63
CA VAL A 57 -4.55 14.50 -7.36
C VAL A 57 -5.85 15.30 -7.28
N GLU A 58 -6.35 15.81 -8.41
CA GLU A 58 -7.64 16.53 -8.47
C GLU A 58 -8.85 15.67 -8.07
N TYR A 59 -8.70 14.35 -8.06
CA TYR A 59 -9.71 13.39 -7.59
C TYR A 59 -9.37 12.76 -6.24
N GLY A 60 -8.32 13.24 -5.56
CA GLY A 60 -7.83 12.70 -4.29
C GLY A 60 -6.96 11.45 -4.41
N GLY A 61 -6.36 11.21 -5.59
CA GLY A 61 -5.33 10.18 -5.77
C GLY A 61 -3.90 10.71 -5.59
N ALA A 62 -2.91 9.80 -5.61
CA ALA A 62 -1.51 10.20 -5.42
C ALA A 62 -0.81 10.66 -6.71
N GLY A 63 -1.43 10.45 -7.89
CA GLY A 63 -0.87 10.86 -9.18
C GLY A 63 0.42 10.14 -9.59
N SER A 64 0.69 8.94 -9.07
CA SER A 64 1.90 8.16 -9.40
C SER A 64 1.60 7.08 -10.45
N ASP A 65 2.62 6.33 -10.85
CA ASP A 65 2.52 5.32 -11.91
C ASP A 65 1.92 3.98 -11.41
N TYR A 66 1.55 3.12 -12.37
CA TYR A 66 0.99 1.80 -12.07
C TYR A 66 1.99 0.84 -11.44
N LEU A 67 3.29 0.99 -11.66
CA LEU A 67 4.29 0.13 -11.03
C LEU A 67 4.39 0.45 -9.53
N THR A 68 4.34 1.73 -9.16
CA THR A 68 4.20 2.19 -7.78
C THR A 68 2.93 1.65 -7.16
N TYR A 69 1.80 1.67 -7.88
CA TYR A 69 0.55 1.09 -7.40
C TYR A 69 0.65 -0.41 -7.10
N ILE A 70 1.27 -1.19 -8.00
CA ILE A 70 1.48 -2.63 -7.85
C ILE A 70 2.48 -2.98 -6.72
N ILE A 71 3.41 -2.07 -6.39
CA ILE A 71 4.30 -2.26 -5.24
C ILE A 71 3.51 -2.22 -3.92
N VAL A 72 2.36 -1.56 -3.89
CA VAL A 72 1.60 -1.26 -2.67
C VAL A 72 0.45 -2.24 -2.43
N LEU A 73 -0.27 -2.65 -3.48
CA LEU A 73 -1.44 -3.56 -3.40
C LEU A 73 -1.13 -4.97 -3.92
#